data_AF-A0A8S9KE51-F1
#
_entry.id   AF-A0A8S9KE51-F1
#
_cell.length_a   1.000
_cell.length_b   1.000
_cell.length_c   1.000
_cell.angle_alpha   90.00
_cell.angle_beta   90.00
_cell.angle_gamma   90.00
#
_symmetry.space_group_name_H-M   'P 1'
#
loop_
_entity.id
_entity.type
_entity.pdbx_description
1 polymer ?
#
loop_
_entity_poly.entity_id
_entity_poly.type
_entity_poly.pdbx_seq_one_letter_code
_entity_poly.pdbx_strand_id
1 'polypeptide(L)'
;MGEQVKWPQMMKAPDSFRNPSFWCDFHRDHGHKTEDCVALKIEVNELLWKGHLREFLSEKAKSHLSEETAGKPIEAAPSRHRDRTE
;
A
#
# COMPACT_ATOMS: atom_id res chain seq x y z
N MET A 1 -7.40 4.13 -25.71
CA MET A 1 -7.95 5.35 -25.09
C MET A 1 -7.55 5.27 -23.63
N GLY A 2 -6.74 6.22 -23.14
CA GLY A 2 -6.13 6.13 -21.80
C GLY A 2 -7.19 6.15 -20.71
N GLU A 3 -6.98 5.38 -19.65
CA GLU A 3 -7.85 5.34 -18.48
C GLU A 3 -8.03 6.76 -17.93
N GLN A 4 -9.28 7.20 -17.79
CA GLN A 4 -9.60 8.54 -17.31
C GLN A 4 -9.27 8.58 -15.81
N VAL A 5 -8.20 9.28 -15.44
CA VAL A 5 -7.76 9.39 -14.05
C VAL A 5 -8.82 10.14 -13.25
N LYS A 6 -9.59 9.40 -12.46
CA LYS A 6 -10.53 9.98 -11.49
C LYS A 6 -9.71 10.53 -10.33
N TRP A 7 -9.62 11.85 -10.26
CA TRP A 7 -8.93 12.50 -9.16
C TRP A 7 -9.60 12.19 -7.82
N PRO A 8 -8.82 12.06 -6.74
CA PRO A 8 -9.34 11.93 -5.39
C PRO A 8 -10.27 13.11 -5.05
N GLN A 9 -11.24 12.85 -4.18
CA GLN A 9 -12.10 13.91 -3.67
C GLN A 9 -11.26 14.98 -2.95
N MET A 10 -11.70 16.25 -3.02
CA MET A 10 -11.12 17.34 -2.23
C MET A 10 -11.20 17.04 -0.73
N MET A 11 -10.34 17.68 0.05
CA MET A 11 -10.25 17.44 1.49
C MET A 11 -11.60 17.70 2.16
N LYS A 12 -11.99 16.84 3.11
CA LYS A 12 -13.27 17.00 3.81
C LYS A 12 -13.24 18.05 4.92
N ALA A 13 -12.04 18.52 5.30
CA ALA A 13 -11.88 19.57 6.29
C ALA A 13 -12.39 20.91 5.74
N PRO A 14 -13.11 21.72 6.54
CA PRO A 14 -13.52 23.08 6.15
C PRO A 14 -12.31 23.94 5.82
N ASP A 15 -12.47 24.88 4.89
CA ASP A 15 -11.38 25.76 4.43
C ASP A 15 -10.71 26.54 5.56
N SER A 16 -11.44 26.87 6.63
CA SER A 16 -10.92 27.56 7.81
C SER A 16 -9.84 26.78 8.58
N PHE A 17 -9.78 25.47 8.41
CA PHE A 17 -8.75 24.60 9.03
C PHE A 17 -7.60 24.27 8.08
N ARG A 18 -7.69 24.71 6.81
CA ARG A 18 -6.65 24.45 5.82
C ARG A 18 -5.59 25.53 5.95
N ASN A 19 -4.37 25.11 6.25
CA ASN A 19 -3.23 26.01 6.22
C ASN A 19 -2.86 26.30 4.74
N PRO A 20 -2.98 27.56 4.26
CA PRO A 20 -2.68 27.90 2.86
C PRO A 20 -1.20 27.77 2.51
N SER A 21 -0.30 27.71 3.50
CA SER A 21 1.13 27.51 3.28
C SER A 21 1.49 26.09 2.86
N PHE A 22 0.56 25.13 2.98
CA PHE A 22 0.79 23.74 2.61
C PHE A 22 -0.13 23.32 1.47
N TRP A 23 0.49 22.78 0.41
CA TRP A 23 -0.17 22.32 -0.80
C TRP A 23 -0.01 20.81 -0.96
N CYS A 24 -1.12 20.11 -1.29
CA CYS A 24 -1.13 18.69 -1.58
C CYS A 24 -1.49 18.46 -3.06
N ASP A 25 -0.56 17.95 -3.85
CA ASP A 25 -0.74 17.69 -5.28
C ASP A 25 -1.77 16.59 -5.56
N PHE A 26 -1.87 15.61 -4.64
CA PHE A 26 -2.83 14.50 -4.77
C PHE A 26 -4.28 14.98 -4.69
N HIS A 27 -4.57 15.93 -3.81
CA HIS A 27 -5.90 16.55 -3.69
C HIS A 27 -6.06 17.83 -4.51
N ARG A 28 -4.94 18.40 -5.00
CA ARG A 28 -4.87 19.70 -5.68
C ARG A 28 -5.52 20.81 -4.84
N ASP A 29 -5.18 20.82 -3.55
CA ASP A 29 -5.82 21.65 -2.53
C ASP A 29 -4.85 21.97 -1.37
N HIS A 30 -5.19 22.98 -0.57
CA HIS A 30 -4.42 23.41 0.58
C HIS A 30 -4.76 22.64 1.85
N GLY A 31 -3.82 22.58 2.79
CA GLY A 31 -4.04 22.08 4.15
C GLY A 31 -2.88 21.27 4.70
N HIS A 32 -2.35 20.34 3.91
CA HIS A 32 -1.17 19.52 4.24
C HIS A 32 -0.30 19.36 2.99
N LYS A 33 0.93 18.89 3.15
CA LYS A 33 1.81 18.57 2.04
C LYS A 33 1.54 17.17 1.50
N THR A 34 1.84 16.91 0.22
CA THR A 34 1.69 15.58 -0.39
C THR A 34 2.37 14.46 0.41
N GLU A 35 3.53 14.73 1.02
CA GLU A 35 4.28 13.78 1.88
C GLU A 35 3.52 13.33 3.14
N ASP A 36 2.62 14.18 3.64
CA ASP A 36 1.81 13.95 4.84
C ASP A 36 0.42 13.37 4.51
N CYS A 37 0.10 13.20 3.23
CA CYS A 37 -1.22 12.77 2.79
C CYS A 37 -1.49 11.30 3.15
N VAL A 38 -2.35 11.09 4.16
CA VAL A 38 -2.73 9.75 4.61
C VAL A 38 -3.51 8.98 3.54
N ALA A 39 -4.41 9.65 2.82
CA ALA A 39 -5.19 9.02 1.74
C ALA A 39 -4.27 8.51 0.62
N LEU A 40 -3.26 9.30 0.22
CA LEU A 40 -2.27 8.88 -0.76
C LEU A 40 -1.47 7.67 -0.27
N LYS A 41 -1.02 7.66 1.00
CA LYS A 41 -0.28 6.53 1.58
C LYS A 41 -1.10 5.23 1.57
N ILE A 42 -2.39 5.32 1.90
CA ILE A 42 -3.32 4.18 1.86
C ILE A 42 -3.47 3.66 0.43
N GLU A 43 -3.74 4.55 -0.53
CA GLU A 43 -3.90 4.18 -1.95
C GLU A 43 -2.64 3.49 -2.51
N VAL A 44 -1.46 4.06 -2.25
CA VAL A 44 -0.18 3.46 -2.66
C VAL A 44 0.01 2.08 -2.03
N ASN A 45 -0.32 1.92 -0.74
CA ASN A 45 -0.24 0.63 -0.08
C ASN A 45 -1.21 -0.39 -0.72
N GLU A 46 -2.46 -0.01 -1.00
CA GLU A 46 -3.39 -0.91 -1.70
C GLU A 46 -2.89 -1.33 -3.09
N LEU A 47 -2.34 -0.39 -3.85
CA LEU A 47 -1.80 -0.69 -5.18
C LEU A 47 -0.55 -1.56 -5.12
N LEU A 48 0.28 -1.40 -4.08
CA LEU A 48 1.41 -2.31 -3.80
C LEU A 48 0.90 -3.73 -3.50
N TRP A 49 -0.11 -3.86 -2.64
CA TRP A 49 -0.69 -5.15 -2.26
C TRP A 49 -1.37 -5.86 -3.43
N LYS A 50 -2.01 -5.09 -4.34
CA LYS A 50 -2.58 -5.62 -5.59
C LYS A 50 -1.51 -5.94 -6.65
N GLY A 51 -0.24 -5.60 -6.40
CA GLY A 51 0.87 -5.82 -7.33
C GLY A 51 0.90 -4.86 -8.52
N HIS A 52 0.01 -3.87 -8.58
CA HIS A 52 -0.12 -2.94 -9.70
C HIS A 52 1.07 -1.97 -9.82
N LEU A 53 1.80 -1.74 -8.73
CA LEU A 53 2.96 -0.84 -8.75
C LEU A 53 4.27 -1.54 -9.10
N ARG A 54 4.26 -2.86 -9.29
CA ARG A 54 5.49 -3.64 -9.47
C ARG A 54 6.31 -3.21 -10.69
N GLU A 55 5.67 -2.78 -11.77
CA GLU A 55 6.35 -2.28 -12.97
C GLU A 55 7.07 -0.94 -12.75
N PHE A 56 6.59 -0.11 -11.81
CA PHE A 56 7.15 1.20 -11.48
C PHE A 56 8.28 1.14 -10.44
N LEU A 57 8.49 -0.02 -9.82
CA LEU A 57 9.58 -0.23 -8.86
C LEU A 57 10.92 -0.43 -9.58
N SER A 58 12.01 0.05 -8.96
CA SER A 58 13.37 -0.31 -9.37
C SER A 58 13.64 -1.80 -9.13
N GLU A 59 14.60 -2.39 -9.86
CA GLU A 59 15.00 -3.79 -9.66
C GLU A 59 15.39 -4.10 -8.21
N LYS A 60 16.10 -3.17 -7.55
CA LYS A 60 16.45 -3.27 -6.12
C LYS A 60 15.23 -3.29 -5.20
N ALA A 61 14.18 -2.54 -5.53
CA ALA A 61 12.94 -2.54 -4.75
C ALA A 61 12.10 -3.80 -5.00
N LYS A 62 12.11 -4.32 -6.24
CA LYS A 62 11.45 -5.58 -6.60
C LYS A 62 12.03 -6.78 -5.84
N SER A 63 13.35 -6.85 -5.69
CA SER A 63 13.99 -7.95 -4.95
C SER A 63 13.59 -7.97 -3.47
N HIS A 64 13.45 -6.80 -2.85
CA HIS A 64 13.01 -6.69 -1.45
C HIS A 64 11.56 -7.17 -1.27
N LEU A 65 10.67 -6.82 -2.22
CA LEU A 65 9.27 -7.23 -2.16
C LEU A 65 9.09 -8.76 -2.30
N SER A 66 9.97 -9.43 -3.05
CA SER A 66 9.91 -10.89 -3.21
C SER A 66 10.34 -11.68 -1.99
N GLU A 67 11.22 -11.14 -1.12
CA GLU A 67 11.64 -11.83 0.11
C GLU A 67 10.53 -11.84 1.18
N GLU A 68 9.74 -10.76 1.27
CA GLU A 68 8.67 -10.66 2.28
C GLU A 68 7.43 -11.53 1.97
N THR A 69 7.25 -11.95 0.71
CA THR A 69 6.16 -12.87 0.34
C THR A 69 6.58 -14.35 0.39
N ALA A 70 7.89 -14.64 0.59
CA ALA A 70 8.42 -15.99 0.74
C ALA A 70 8.36 -16.49 2.21
N GLY A 71 7.42 -15.96 2.99
CA GLY A 71 7.04 -16.49 4.30
C GLY A 71 6.38 -17.87 4.18
N LYS A 72 7.22 -18.89 4.10
CA LYS A 72 7.11 -20.24 4.69
C LYS A 72 5.75 -20.96 4.53
N PRO A 73 5.69 -22.13 3.85
CA PRO A 73 4.53 -23.02 3.96
C PRO A 73 4.33 -23.32 5.45
N ILE A 74 3.11 -23.13 5.92
CA ILE A 74 2.69 -23.59 7.25
C ILE A 74 2.92 -25.11 7.23
N GLU A 75 3.98 -25.58 7.89
CA GLU A 75 4.26 -27.01 8.00
C GLU A 75 3.04 -27.67 8.66
N ALA A 76 2.32 -28.47 7.88
CA ALA A 76 1.25 -29.31 8.37
C ALA A 76 1.83 -30.20 9.48
N ALA A 77 1.30 -30.05 10.68
CA ALA A 77 1.73 -30.79 11.87
C ALA A 77 1.80 -32.30 11.56
N PRO A 78 2.88 -33.00 11.97
CA PRO A 78 2.92 -34.44 11.76
C PRO A 78 1.90 -35.11 12.69
N SER A 79 0.92 -35.79 12.09
CA SER A 79 0.09 -36.80 12.75
C SER A 79 1.00 -37.79 13.46
N ARG A 80 0.99 -37.76 14.80
CA ARG A 80 1.61 -38.79 15.62
C ARG A 80 0.78 -40.06 15.51
N HIS A 81 1.06 -40.87 14.49
CA HIS A 81 0.74 -42.30 14.54
C HIS A 81 1.62 -42.91 15.63
N ARG A 82 1.00 -43.35 16.73
CA ARG A 82 1.65 -44.20 17.71
C ARG A 82 1.00 -45.58 17.61
N ASP A 83 1.53 -46.39 16.72
CA ASP A 83 1.26 -47.82 16.63
C ASP A 83 2.38 -48.59 17.35
N ARG A 84 2.00 -49.75 17.92
CA ARG A 84 2.83 -50.90 18.36
C ARG A 84 3.41 -50.84 19.78
N THR A 85 2.81 -51.56 20.74
CA THR A 85 2.96 -53.01 21.09
C THR A 85 4.29 -53.34 21.75
N GLU A 86 4.29 -53.60 23.06
CA GLU A 86 4.60 -54.87 23.74
C GLU A 86 4.08 -54.81 25.18
#